data_AF-A0A353V2P2-F1
#
_entry.id   AF-A0A353V2P2-F1
#
_cell.length_a   1.000
_cell.length_b   1.000
_cell.length_c   1.000
_cell.angle_alpha   90.00
_cell.angle_beta   90.00
_cell.angle_gamma   90.00
#
_symmetry.space_group_name_H-M   'P 1'
#
loop_
_entity.id
_entity.type
_entity.pdbx_description
1 polymer ?
#
loop_
_entity_poly.entity_id
_entity_poly.type
_entity_poly.pdbx_seq_one_letter_code
_entity_poly.pdbx_strand_id
1 'polypeptide(L)' 'MPRVREIDEPGDDPILGETFAKERETFGFLLNTTKIQAHTPGIMKAAKQLSAAVDRSGRLPQELLALVYLRVALINGCPF' A
#
# COMPACT_ATOMS: atom_id res chain seq x y z
N MET A 1 5.53 -7.90 15.01
CA MET A 1 6.13 -9.03 14.27
C MET A 1 5.12 -9.50 13.24
N PRO A 2 5.44 -9.43 11.94
CA PRO A 2 4.53 -9.91 10.91
C PRO A 2 4.32 -11.42 11.08
N ARG A 3 3.07 -11.88 10.90
CA ARG A 3 2.72 -13.31 10.99
C ARG A 3 3.26 -14.13 9.81
N VAL A 4 3.57 -13.45 8.72
CA VAL A 4 4.16 -14.02 7.50
C VAL A 4 5.47 -13.31 7.19
N ARG A 5 6.38 -14.00 6.49
CA ARG A 5 7.67 -13.44 6.07
C ARG A 5 7.44 -12.21 5.18
N GLU A 6 8.21 -11.15 5.38
CA GLU A 6 8.22 -10.01 4.47
C GLU A 6 8.95 -10.36 3.17
N ILE A 7 8.49 -9.79 2.04
CA ILE A 7 9.21 -9.83 0.76
C ILE A 7 9.71 -8.41 0.47
N ASP A 8 11.01 -8.23 0.46
CA ASP A 8 11.73 -6.97 0.28
C ASP A 8 12.48 -6.89 -1.06
N GLU A 9 12.67 -8.04 -1.72
CA GLU A 9 13.26 -8.17 -3.04
C GLU A 9 12.22 -8.69 -4.06
N PRO A 10 12.13 -8.09 -5.26
CA PRO A 10 11.09 -8.40 -6.24
C PRO A 10 11.31 -9.72 -7.00
N GLY A 11 12.55 -10.25 -7.02
CA GLY A 11 12.92 -11.37 -7.89
C GLY A 11 12.67 -11.03 -9.36
N ASP A 12 12.15 -12.01 -10.12
CA ASP A 12 11.82 -11.86 -11.55
C ASP A 12 10.37 -11.39 -11.80
N ASP A 13 9.59 -11.08 -10.76
CA ASP A 13 8.19 -10.66 -10.92
C ASP A 13 8.12 -9.19 -11.37
N PRO A 14 7.57 -8.90 -12.57
CA PRO A 14 7.55 -7.54 -13.10
C PRO A 14 6.62 -6.61 -12.33
N ILE A 15 5.54 -7.12 -11.71
CA ILE A 15 4.62 -6.30 -10.91
C ILE A 15 5.33 -5.84 -9.64
N LEU A 16 6.07 -6.74 -8.99
CA LEU A 16 6.87 -6.41 -7.82
C LEU A 16 8.00 -5.44 -8.20
N GLY A 17 8.72 -5.70 -9.28
CA GLY A 17 9.81 -4.83 -9.75
C GLY A 17 9.36 -3.39 -9.96
N GLU A 18 8.28 -3.19 -10.73
CA GLU A 18 7.69 -1.87 -10.99
C GLU A 18 7.23 -1.20 -9.68
N THR A 19 6.49 -1.92 -8.85
CA THR A 19 5.90 -1.37 -7.62
C THR A 19 6.99 -1.00 -6.61
N PHE A 20 8.00 -1.85 -6.44
CA PHE A 20 9.05 -1.67 -5.45
C PHE A 20 9.95 -0.49 -5.83
N ALA A 21 10.31 -0.37 -7.11
CA ALA A 21 11.05 0.79 -7.61
C ALA A 21 10.29 2.09 -7.34
N LYS A 22 9.00 2.15 -7.68
CA LYS A 22 8.17 3.33 -7.46
C LYS A 22 8.05 3.72 -5.98
N GLU A 23 7.89 2.75 -5.08
CA GLU A 23 7.81 3.04 -3.65
C GLU A 23 9.13 3.52 -3.07
N ARG A 24 10.24 2.92 -3.49
CA ARG A 24 11.57 3.39 -3.08
C ARG A 24 11.86 4.80 -3.58
N GLU A 25 11.44 5.13 -4.80
CA GLU A 25 11.53 6.50 -5.33
C GLU A 25 10.66 7.48 -4.52
N THR A 26 9.41 7.11 -4.21
CA THR A 26 8.44 8.01 -3.58
C THR A 26 8.69 8.20 -2.07
N PHE A 27 9.02 7.11 -1.38
CA PHE A 27 9.08 7.07 0.09
C PHE A 27 10.49 6.85 0.64
N GLY A 28 11.46 6.48 -0.20
CA GLY A 28 12.80 6.07 0.23
C GLY A 28 12.88 4.64 0.78
N PHE A 29 11.75 3.95 0.94
CA PHE A 29 11.66 2.58 1.45
C PHE A 29 10.39 1.86 0.94
N LEU A 30 10.33 0.54 1.15
CA LEU A 30 9.13 -0.25 0.84
C LEU A 30 8.15 -0.23 2.01
N LEU A 31 6.88 0.06 1.75
CA LEU A 31 5.86 0.03 2.78
C LEU A 31 5.66 -1.39 3.32
N ASN A 32 5.44 -1.53 4.63
CA ASN A 32 5.23 -2.84 5.25
C ASN A 32 4.05 -3.59 4.63
N THR A 33 2.96 -2.90 4.27
CA THR A 33 1.81 -3.49 3.57
C THR A 33 2.18 -4.05 2.21
N THR A 34 3.06 -3.38 1.47
CA THR A 34 3.58 -3.86 0.18
C THR A 34 4.37 -5.15 0.37
N LYS A 35 5.28 -5.19 1.35
CA LYS A 35 6.11 -6.38 1.65
C LYS A 35 5.28 -7.62 2.01
N ILE A 36 4.13 -7.41 2.67
CA ILE A 36 3.21 -8.49 3.04
C ILE A 36 2.30 -8.87 1.86
N GLN A 37 1.81 -7.91 1.08
CA GLN A 37 0.95 -8.20 -0.08
C GLN A 37 1.72 -8.77 -1.27
N ALA A 38 3.05 -8.63 -1.30
CA ALA A 38 3.93 -9.15 -2.34
C ALA A 38 3.86 -10.68 -2.50
N HIS A 39 3.33 -11.43 -1.51
CA HIS A 39 3.02 -12.85 -1.67
C HIS A 39 1.97 -13.11 -2.77
N THR A 40 1.18 -12.10 -3.13
CA THR A 40 0.14 -12.15 -4.15
C THR A 40 0.18 -10.90 -5.04
N PRO A 41 1.15 -10.78 -5.96
CA PRO A 41 1.42 -9.54 -6.70
C PRO A 41 0.22 -8.98 -7.46
N GLY A 42 -0.61 -9.83 -8.07
CA GLY A 42 -1.83 -9.41 -8.77
C GLY A 42 -2.87 -8.76 -7.84
N ILE A 43 -3.09 -9.34 -6.65
CA ILE A 43 -3.99 -8.78 -5.63
C ILE A 43 -3.42 -7.48 -5.08
N MET A 44 -2.11 -7.43 -4.81
CA MET A 44 -1.42 -6.22 -4.38
C MET A 44 -1.63 -5.07 -5.37
N LYS A 45 -1.44 -5.34 -6.67
CA LYS A 45 -1.64 -4.35 -7.74
C LYS A 45 -3.08 -3.83 -7.74
N ALA A 46 -4.06 -4.73 -7.66
CA ALA A 46 -5.47 -4.35 -7.61
C ALA A 46 -5.80 -3.49 -6.38
N ALA A 47 -5.30 -3.86 -5.20
CA ALA A 47 -5.51 -3.10 -3.96
C ALA A 47 -4.93 -1.68 -4.03
N LYS A 48 -3.72 -1.52 -4.59
CA LYS A 48 -3.11 -0.21 -4.83
C LYS A 48 -3.89 0.62 -5.84
N GLN A 49 -4.37 -0.01 -6.92
CA GLN A 49 -5.20 0.67 -7.92
C GLN A 49 -6.53 1.16 -7.34
N LEU A 50 -7.13 0.38 -6.44
CA LEU A 50 -8.34 0.76 -5.70
C LEU A 50 -8.08 1.98 -4.81
N SER A 51 -7.00 1.96 -4.01
CA SER A 51 -6.62 3.12 -3.17
C SER A 51 -6.43 4.37 -4.02
N ALA A 52 -5.68 4.26 -5.13
CA ALA A 52 -5.44 5.38 -6.03
C ALA A 52 -6.72 5.88 -6.73
N ALA A 53 -7.73 5.03 -6.92
CA ALA A 53 -9.03 5.45 -7.45
C ALA A 53 -9.80 6.33 -6.46
N VAL A 54 -9.69 6.06 -5.15
CA VAL A 54 -10.26 6.92 -4.11
C VAL A 54 -9.60 8.30 -4.16
N ASP A 55 -8.27 8.35 -4.21
CA ASP A 55 -7.52 9.62 -4.28
C ASP A 55 -7.89 10.44 -5.53
N ARG A 56 -7.99 9.78 -6.69
CA ARG A 56 -8.40 10.44 -7.96
C ARG A 56 -9.85 10.89 -8.00
N SER A 57 -10.71 10.40 -7.10
CA SER A 57 -12.14 10.73 -7.14
C SER A 57 -12.43 12.22 -6.94
N GLY A 58 -11.53 12.94 -6.27
CA GLY A 58 -11.64 14.39 -6.02
C GLY A 58 -12.86 14.79 -5.19
N ARG A 59 -13.54 13.83 -4.54
CA ARG A 59 -14.76 14.08 -3.77
C ARG A 59 -14.51 14.74 -2.41
N LEU A 60 -13.28 14.67 -1.91
CA LEU A 60 -12.84 15.28 -0.67
C LEU A 60 -11.46 15.94 -0.88
N PRO A 61 -11.17 17.05 -0.18
CA PRO A 61 -9.81 17.55 -0.01
C PRO A 61 -8.87 16.46 0.53
N GLN A 62 -7.62 16.45 0.07
CA GLN A 62 -6.66 15.39 0.40
C GLN A 62 -6.37 15.31 1.90
N GLU A 63 -6.34 16.46 2.59
CA GLU A 63 -6.12 16.56 4.02
C GLU A 63 -7.26 15.91 4.82
N LEU A 64 -8.51 16.04 4.34
CA LEU A 64 -9.66 15.40 4.97
C LEU A 64 -9.67 13.89 4.74
N LEU A 65 -9.19 13.43 3.58
CA LEU A 65 -9.12 12.01 3.27
C LEU A 65 -8.19 11.26 4.25
N ALA A 66 -7.04 11.85 4.59
CA ALA A 66 -6.12 11.30 5.59
C ALA A 66 -6.78 11.19 6.98
N LEU A 67 -7.57 12.19 7.39
CA LEU A 67 -8.31 12.17 8.66
C LEU A 67 -9.40 11.10 8.68
N VAL A 68 -10.10 10.89 7.56
CA VAL A 68 -11.08 9.80 7.41
C VAL A 68 -10.41 8.44 7.56
N TYR A 69 -9.29 8.21 6.89
CA TYR A 69 -8.53 6.96 7.01
C TYR A 69 -8.10 6.70 8.45
N LEU A 70 -7.55 7.71 9.13
CA LEU A 70 -7.18 7.60 10.54
C LEU A 70 -8.39 7.26 11.42
N ARG A 71 -9.51 7.95 11.23
CA ARG A 71 -10.72 7.72 12.04
C ARG A 71 -11.26 6.29 11.86
N VAL A 72 -11.30 5.81 10.62
CA VAL A 72 -11.78 4.44 10.31
C VAL A 72 -10.81 3.39 10.86
N ALA A 73 -9.50 3.60 10.72
CA ALA A 73 -8.48 2.71 11.29
C ALA A 73 -8.62 2.57 12.81
N LEU A 74 -8.83 3.69 13.52
CA LEU A 74 -9.06 3.71 14.97
C LEU A 74 -10.33 2.96 15.37
N ILE A 75 -11.44 3.13 14.63
CA ILE A 75 -12.69 2.40 14.88
C ILE A 75 -12.48 0.89 14.76
N ASN A 76 -11.67 0.46 13.78
CA ASN A 76 -11.38 -0.95 13.55
C ASN A 76 -10.24 -1.51 14.42
N GLY A 77 -9.60 -0.69 15.26
CA GLY A 77 -8.42 -1.09 16.04
C GLY A 77 -7.22 -1.47 15.15
N CYS A 78 -7.09 -0.88 13.96
CA CYS A 78 -5.95 -1.09 13.07
C CYS A 78 -4.78 -0.20 13.52
N PRO A 79 -3.67 -0.77 14.01
CA PRO A 79 -2.56 -0.01 14.58
C PRO A 79 -1.53 0.46 13.54
N PHE A 80 -1.69 0.04 12.29
CA PHE A 80 -0.84 0.39 11.15
C PHE A 80 -1.61 1.30 10.19
#